data_AF-M6D7W8-F1
#
_entry.id   AF-M6D7W8-F1
#
_cell.length_a   1.000
_cell.length_b   1.000
_cell.length_c   1.000
_cell.angle_alpha   90.00
_cell.angle_beta   90.00
_cell.angle_gamma   90.00
#
_symmetry.space_group_name_H-M   'P 1'
#
loop_
_entity.id
_entity.type
_entity.pdbx_description
1 polymer ?
#
loop_
_entity_poly.entity_id
_entity_poly.type
_entity_poly.pdbx_seq_one_letter_code
_entity_poly.pdbx_strand_id
1 'polypeptide(L)'
;MKYIKNIMLLSIAVFALVNCSKSPEQKIMELGPRFQLAFCSKVIECGKEEIEKIPPKYRNTLPAFLQSQEACVTFFKENFDQAREQRKAKREEATPEMAQEFENCVSALEKSTCDMFQREKSKQLGVPGCEGLRKIAQPEIP
;
A
#
# COMPACT_ATOMS: atom_id res chain seq x y z
N MET A 1 37.57 -19.76 -39.06
CA MET A 1 36.67 -18.61 -38.77
C MET A 1 35.18 -18.93 -39.02
N LYS A 2 34.68 -20.14 -38.68
CA LYS A 2 33.24 -20.49 -38.82
C LYS A 2 32.47 -20.49 -37.49
N TYR A 3 33.16 -20.65 -36.36
CA TYR A 3 32.54 -20.79 -35.05
C TYR A 3 32.23 -19.46 -34.35
N ILE A 4 32.94 -18.38 -34.72
CA ILE A 4 32.73 -17.05 -34.10
C ILE A 4 31.39 -16.45 -34.54
N LYS A 5 30.94 -16.73 -35.78
CA LYS A 5 29.69 -16.18 -36.33
C LYS A 5 28.43 -16.82 -35.71
N ASN A 6 28.54 -18.06 -35.23
CA ASN A 6 27.41 -18.78 -34.61
C ASN A 6 27.28 -18.48 -33.10
N ILE A 7 28.36 -18.09 -32.43
CA ILE A 7 28.31 -17.72 -31.01
C ILE A 7 27.67 -16.33 -30.84
N MET A 8 27.92 -15.40 -31.77
CA MET A 8 27.38 -14.04 -31.71
C MET A 8 25.85 -13.97 -31.92
N LEU A 9 25.26 -14.95 -32.61
CA LEU A 9 23.81 -15.05 -32.81
C LEU A 9 23.07 -15.72 -31.64
N LEU A 10 23.75 -16.52 -30.81
CA LEU A 10 23.15 -17.11 -29.61
C LEU A 10 23.09 -16.14 -28.41
N SER A 11 23.98 -15.14 -28.39
CA SER A 11 24.04 -14.16 -27.29
C SER A 11 22.93 -13.11 -27.32
N ILE A 12 22.27 -12.91 -28.47
CA ILE A 12 21.17 -11.94 -28.61
C ILE A 12 19.84 -12.53 -28.12
N ALA A 13 19.68 -13.87 -28.15
CA ALA A 13 18.48 -14.54 -27.67
C ALA A 13 18.37 -14.61 -26.13
N VAL A 14 19.50 -14.49 -25.40
CA VAL A 14 19.50 -14.56 -23.92
C VAL A 14 19.14 -13.22 -23.27
N PHE A 15 19.28 -12.09 -23.97
CA PHE A 15 18.84 -10.79 -23.45
C PHE A 15 17.33 -10.53 -23.60
N ALA A 16 16.60 -11.37 -24.35
CA ALA A 16 15.13 -11.27 -24.48
C ALA A 16 14.35 -11.97 -23.35
N LEU A 17 15.04 -12.59 -22.37
CA LEU A 17 14.42 -13.18 -21.17
C LEU A 17 14.43 -12.24 -19.96
N VAL A 18 14.89 -10.99 -20.11
CA VAL A 18 15.00 -10.04 -19.01
C VAL A 18 13.82 -9.08 -19.03
N ASN A 19 13.06 -9.09 -17.94
CA ASN A 19 11.94 -8.21 -17.57
C ASN A 19 10.54 -8.58 -18.07
N CYS A 20 10.06 -9.75 -17.63
CA CYS A 20 8.68 -9.89 -17.19
C CYS A 20 8.43 -9.17 -15.82
N SER A 21 9.13 -8.06 -15.57
CA SER A 21 8.97 -7.27 -14.35
C SER A 21 7.74 -6.40 -14.51
N LYS A 22 6.75 -6.58 -13.63
CA LYS A 22 5.56 -5.72 -13.56
C LYS A 22 6.01 -4.25 -13.46
N SER A 23 5.30 -3.35 -14.15
CA SER A 23 5.57 -1.92 -13.99
C SER A 23 5.39 -1.53 -12.51
N PRO A 24 6.08 -0.49 -12.03
CA PRO A 24 5.92 -0.04 -10.64
C PRO A 24 4.46 0.24 -10.29
N GLU A 25 3.71 0.85 -11.21
CA GLU A 25 2.27 1.09 -11.08
C GLU A 25 1.48 -0.22 -10.97
N GLN A 26 1.79 -1.23 -11.80
CA GLN A 26 1.13 -2.53 -11.70
C GLN A 26 1.43 -3.22 -10.36
N LYS A 27 2.66 -3.12 -9.87
CA LYS A 27 3.04 -3.65 -8.55
C LYS A 27 2.27 -2.94 -7.43
N ILE A 28 2.13 -1.62 -7.49
CA ILE A 28 1.32 -0.84 -6.55
C ILE A 28 -0.15 -1.26 -6.58
N MET A 29 -0.74 -1.45 -7.76
CA MET A 29 -2.13 -1.89 -7.92
C MET A 29 -2.40 -3.26 -7.31
N GLU A 30 -1.44 -4.19 -7.41
CA GLU A 30 -1.58 -5.53 -6.82
C GLU A 30 -1.38 -5.54 -5.30
N LEU A 31 -0.54 -4.65 -4.80
CA LEU A 31 -0.31 -4.47 -3.36
C LEU A 31 -1.46 -3.71 -2.68
N GLY A 32 -2.22 -2.89 -3.42
CA GLY A 32 -3.31 -2.05 -2.90
C GLY A 32 -4.34 -2.83 -2.07
N PRO A 33 -4.96 -3.90 -2.60
CA PRO A 33 -5.90 -4.73 -1.85
C PRO A 33 -5.29 -5.38 -0.61
N ARG A 34 -4.02 -5.82 -0.68
CA ARG A 34 -3.31 -6.40 0.47
C ARG A 34 -3.08 -5.36 1.57
N PHE A 35 -2.64 -4.16 1.18
CA PHE A 35 -2.51 -3.01 2.09
C PHE A 35 -3.85 -2.73 2.79
N GLN A 36 -4.92 -2.57 2.02
CA GLN A 36 -6.25 -2.24 2.54
C GLN A 36 -6.72 -3.28 3.56
N LEU A 37 -6.60 -4.57 3.23
CA LEU A 37 -6.99 -5.65 4.12
C LEU A 37 -6.14 -5.69 5.40
N ALA A 38 -4.81 -5.62 5.28
CA ALA A 38 -3.90 -5.67 6.42
C ALA A 38 -4.11 -4.48 7.37
N PHE A 39 -4.16 -3.26 6.82
CA PHE A 39 -4.38 -2.04 7.58
C PHE A 39 -5.75 -2.05 8.26
N CYS A 40 -6.82 -2.30 7.51
CA CYS A 40 -8.17 -2.28 8.04
C CYS A 40 -8.43 -3.37 9.07
N SER A 41 -7.86 -4.57 8.87
CA SER A 41 -7.91 -5.63 9.89
C SER A 41 -7.27 -5.15 11.18
N LYS A 42 -6.07 -4.55 11.10
CA LYS A 42 -5.34 -4.09 12.28
C LYS A 42 -6.01 -2.92 12.99
N VAL A 43 -6.55 -1.95 12.26
CA VAL A 43 -7.29 -0.82 12.85
C VAL A 43 -8.50 -1.30 13.63
N ILE A 44 -9.28 -2.22 13.07
CA ILE A 44 -10.48 -2.75 13.75
C ILE A 44 -10.09 -3.67 14.91
N GLU A 45 -9.13 -4.57 14.72
CA GLU A 45 -8.62 -5.48 15.76
C GLU A 45 -8.07 -4.69 16.96
N CYS A 46 -7.17 -3.75 16.70
CA CYS A 46 -6.44 -3.03 17.74
C CYS A 46 -7.22 -1.86 18.36
N GLY A 47 -8.21 -1.33 17.62
CA GLY A 47 -9.11 -0.29 18.09
C GLY A 47 -10.36 -0.80 18.79
N LYS A 48 -10.62 -2.12 18.78
CA LYS A 48 -11.84 -2.72 19.32
C LYS A 48 -12.08 -2.34 20.78
N GLU A 49 -11.07 -2.43 21.64
CA GLU A 49 -11.20 -2.09 23.06
C GLU A 49 -11.57 -0.61 23.27
N GLU A 50 -10.97 0.29 22.49
CA GLU A 50 -11.26 1.72 22.55
C GLU A 50 -12.68 2.03 22.02
N ILE A 51 -13.11 1.36 20.96
CA ILE A 51 -14.47 1.47 20.42
C ILE A 51 -15.50 0.94 21.43
N GLU A 52 -15.18 -0.14 22.15
CA GLU A 52 -16.05 -0.72 23.16
C GLU A 52 -16.26 0.20 24.37
N LYS A 53 -15.23 0.98 24.76
CA LYS A 53 -15.32 2.02 25.80
C LYS A 53 -16.26 3.16 25.42
N ILE A 54 -16.53 3.38 24.12
CA ILE A 54 -17.47 4.40 23.67
C ILE A 54 -18.90 3.97 23.99
N PRO A 55 -19.69 4.79 24.70
CA PRO A 55 -21.09 4.48 25.00
C PRO A 55 -21.89 4.18 23.72
N PRO A 56 -22.79 3.19 23.70
CA PRO A 56 -23.53 2.79 22.49
C PRO A 56 -24.22 3.96 21.77
N LYS A 57 -24.74 4.94 22.52
CA LYS A 57 -25.38 6.15 21.98
C LYS A 57 -24.46 7.04 21.12
N TYR A 58 -23.14 6.90 21.26
CA TYR A 58 -22.14 7.66 20.50
C TYR A 58 -21.39 6.80 19.47
N ARG A 59 -21.60 5.48 19.42
CA ARG A 59 -20.89 4.64 18.43
C ARG A 59 -21.26 5.01 16.99
N ASN A 60 -22.47 5.51 16.76
CA ASN A 60 -22.92 5.99 15.45
C ASN A 60 -22.26 7.31 15.02
N THR A 61 -21.55 8.01 15.93
CA THR A 61 -20.78 9.20 15.57
C THR A 61 -19.35 8.86 15.14
N LEU A 62 -18.94 7.59 15.25
CA LEU A 62 -17.66 7.15 14.72
C LEU A 62 -17.66 7.22 13.19
N PRO A 63 -16.53 7.60 12.58
CA PRO A 63 -16.35 7.50 11.14
C PRO A 63 -16.76 6.11 10.61
N ALA A 64 -17.44 6.07 9.46
CA ALA A 64 -17.96 4.83 8.88
C ALA A 64 -16.87 3.76 8.70
N PHE A 65 -15.64 4.17 8.34
CA PHE A 65 -14.50 3.27 8.17
C PHE A 65 -14.06 2.57 9.47
N LEU A 66 -14.44 3.06 10.65
CA LEU A 66 -14.16 2.39 11.94
C LEU A 66 -15.28 1.45 12.37
N GLN A 67 -16.41 1.45 11.67
CA GLN A 67 -17.59 0.66 12.05
C GLN A 67 -17.48 -0.80 11.60
N SER A 68 -16.77 -1.07 10.51
CA SER A 68 -16.50 -2.43 10.04
C SER A 68 -15.23 -2.48 9.18
N GLN A 69 -14.63 -3.66 9.08
CA GLN A 69 -13.49 -3.88 8.19
C GLN A 69 -13.87 -3.62 6.72
N GLU A 70 -15.08 -4.01 6.30
CA GLU A 70 -15.57 -3.78 4.93
C GLU A 70 -15.71 -2.28 4.62
N ALA A 71 -16.29 -1.51 5.55
CA ALA A 71 -16.39 -0.05 5.40
C ALA A 71 -15.01 0.60 5.33
N CYS A 72 -14.04 0.10 6.10
CA CYS A 72 -12.66 0.54 6.01
C CYS A 72 -12.04 0.26 4.64
N VAL A 73 -12.15 -0.99 4.15
CA VAL A 73 -11.58 -1.39 2.86
C VAL A 73 -12.17 -0.56 1.73
N THR A 74 -13.50 -0.37 1.73
CA THR A 74 -14.19 0.46 0.72
C THR A 74 -13.68 1.90 0.74
N PHE A 75 -13.57 2.53 1.91
CA PHE A 75 -13.05 3.89 2.05
C PHE A 75 -11.63 4.03 1.50
N PHE A 76 -10.73 3.11 1.85
CA PHE A 76 -9.34 3.17 1.37
C PHE A 76 -9.21 2.78 -0.11
N LYS A 77 -10.11 1.96 -0.64
CA LYS A 77 -10.18 1.67 -2.07
C LYS A 77 -10.53 2.90 -2.88
N GLU A 78 -11.59 3.62 -2.49
CA GLU A 78 -11.99 4.85 -3.16
C GLU A 78 -10.87 5.90 -3.15
N ASN A 79 -10.20 6.08 -2.00
CA ASN A 79 -9.07 7.00 -1.89
C ASN A 79 -7.87 6.58 -2.75
N PHE A 80 -7.58 5.27 -2.82
CA PHE A 80 -6.50 4.74 -3.64
C PHE A 80 -6.77 4.94 -5.13
N ASP A 81 -8.00 4.65 -5.57
CA ASP A 81 -8.44 4.86 -6.95
C ASP A 81 -8.39 6.36 -7.32
N GLN A 82 -8.84 7.25 -6.42
CA GLN A 82 -8.72 8.70 -6.61
C GLN A 82 -7.27 9.17 -6.72
N ALA A 83 -6.39 8.75 -5.80
CA ALA A 83 -4.97 9.12 -5.82
C ALA A 83 -4.29 8.65 -7.12
N ARG A 84 -4.67 7.47 -7.61
CA ARG A 84 -4.21 6.96 -8.91
C ARG A 84 -4.67 7.81 -10.08
N GLU A 85 -5.96 8.15 -10.15
CA GLU A 85 -6.48 9.00 -11.22
C GLU A 85 -5.85 10.41 -11.19
N GLN A 86 -5.57 10.94 -10.00
CA GLN A 86 -4.81 12.19 -9.86
C GLN A 86 -3.38 12.09 -10.40
N ARG A 87 -2.65 11.02 -10.07
CA ARG A 87 -1.30 10.79 -10.62
C ARG A 87 -1.32 10.72 -12.14
N LYS A 88 -2.28 9.99 -12.71
CA LYS A 88 -2.47 9.93 -14.18
C LYS A 88 -2.75 11.30 -14.77
N ALA A 89 -3.64 12.09 -14.15
CA ALA A 89 -3.98 13.43 -14.62
C ALA A 89 -2.77 14.38 -14.58
N LYS A 90 -1.94 14.28 -13.53
CA LYS A 90 -0.69 15.05 -13.37
C LYS A 90 0.49 14.50 -14.19
N ARG A 91 0.33 13.35 -14.87
CA ARG A 91 1.42 12.60 -15.55
C ARG A 91 2.56 12.23 -14.61
N GLU A 92 2.25 12.00 -13.35
CA GLU A 92 3.19 11.51 -12.35
C GLU A 92 3.30 9.99 -12.50
N GLU A 93 4.49 9.51 -12.87
CA GLU A 93 4.76 8.09 -12.99
C GLU A 93 5.14 7.50 -11.63
N ALA A 94 4.59 6.33 -11.32
CA ALA A 94 5.05 5.54 -10.19
C ALA A 94 6.49 5.07 -10.44
N THR A 95 7.39 5.35 -9.51
CA THR A 95 8.79 4.90 -9.61
C THR A 95 8.97 3.51 -8.96
N PRO A 96 10.01 2.75 -9.35
CA PRO A 96 10.34 1.48 -8.69
C PRO A 96 10.52 1.61 -7.17
N GLU A 97 11.09 2.72 -6.72
CA GLU A 97 11.29 3.03 -5.30
C GLU A 97 9.94 3.18 -4.58
N MET A 98 8.98 3.89 -5.16
CA MET A 98 7.63 4.01 -4.60
C MET A 98 6.95 2.64 -4.45
N ALA A 99 7.09 1.78 -5.47
CA ALA A 99 6.51 0.43 -5.42
C ALA A 99 7.20 -0.45 -4.37
N GLN A 100 8.51 -0.28 -4.15
CA GLN A 100 9.25 -0.99 -3.12
C GLN A 100 8.92 -0.50 -1.72
N GLU A 101 8.83 0.82 -1.51
CA GLU A 101 8.38 1.42 -0.26
C GLU A 101 6.97 0.92 0.10
N PHE A 102 6.08 0.84 -0.87
CA PHE A 102 4.73 0.34 -0.65
C PHE A 102 4.71 -1.15 -0.26
N GLU A 103 5.52 -1.99 -0.92
CA GLU A 103 5.65 -3.40 -0.57
C GLU A 103 6.20 -3.60 0.85
N ASN A 104 7.18 -2.78 1.24
CA ASN A 104 7.74 -2.80 2.59
C ASN A 104 6.68 -2.42 3.62
N CYS A 105 5.88 -1.38 3.34
CA CYS A 105 4.76 -0.98 4.19
C CYS A 105 3.73 -2.11 4.36
N VAL A 106 3.30 -2.75 3.26
CA VAL A 106 2.36 -3.88 3.30
C VAL A 106 2.92 -5.01 4.17
N SER A 107 4.19 -5.36 3.96
CA SER A 107 4.85 -6.42 4.70
C SER A 107 5.00 -6.09 6.18
N ALA A 108 5.25 -4.83 6.52
CA ALA A 108 5.31 -4.38 7.91
C ALA A 108 3.94 -4.41 8.58
N LEU A 109 2.89 -3.98 7.87
CA LEU A 109 1.51 -4.03 8.35
C LEU A 109 1.05 -5.47 8.62
N GLU A 110 1.31 -6.38 7.69
CA GLU A 110 0.95 -7.81 7.85
C GLU A 110 1.63 -8.45 9.08
N LYS A 111 2.80 -7.95 9.48
CA LYS A 111 3.57 -8.45 10.64
C LYS A 111 3.36 -7.65 11.93
N SER A 112 2.64 -6.54 11.85
CA SER A 112 2.50 -5.61 12.97
C SER A 112 1.60 -6.16 14.08
N THR A 113 1.92 -5.80 15.33
CA THR A 113 1.08 -6.04 16.51
C THR A 113 0.34 -4.77 16.91
N CYS A 114 -0.68 -4.91 17.75
CA CYS A 114 -1.48 -3.77 18.21
C CYS A 114 -0.70 -2.73 19.00
N ASP A 115 0.44 -3.09 19.58
CA ASP A 115 1.36 -2.16 20.26
C ASP A 115 1.85 -1.04 19.34
N MET A 116 1.87 -1.29 18.02
CA MET A 116 2.28 -0.32 17.02
C MET A 116 1.16 0.68 16.68
N PHE A 117 -0.09 0.35 17.00
CA PHE A 117 -1.28 1.18 16.75
C PHE A 117 -1.77 1.93 18.01
N GLN A 118 -1.38 1.48 19.20
CA GLN A 118 -1.85 2.02 20.48
C GLN A 118 -0.93 3.10 21.12
N ARG A 119 0.05 3.65 20.37
CA ARG A 119 1.05 4.56 20.96
C ARG A 119 0.50 5.97 21.24
N GLU A 120 0.09 6.22 22.48
CA GLU A 120 -0.15 7.55 23.04
C GLU A 120 1.12 8.45 23.15
N LYS A 121 2.34 7.95 22.87
CA LYS A 121 3.59 8.65 23.26
C LYS A 121 4.69 8.83 22.20
N SER A 122 4.57 8.34 20.97
CA SER A 122 5.59 8.60 19.94
C SER A 122 5.13 9.61 18.91
N LYS A 123 5.89 10.70 18.75
CA LYS A 123 5.71 11.76 17.74
C LYS A 123 5.78 11.29 16.27
N GLN A 124 5.93 9.98 16.04
CA GLN A 124 5.79 9.34 14.74
C GLN A 124 4.46 8.59 14.72
N LEU A 125 3.48 9.16 14.03
CA LEU A 125 2.33 8.43 13.52
C LEU A 125 2.84 7.48 12.44
N GLY A 126 2.74 6.16 12.65
CA GLY A 126 2.93 5.21 11.55
C GLY A 126 3.45 3.84 11.96
N VAL A 127 3.00 2.84 11.22
CA VAL A 127 3.65 1.52 11.16
C VAL A 127 5.02 1.72 10.50
N PRO A 128 6.14 1.31 11.14
CA PRO A 128 7.47 1.43 10.55
C PRO A 128 7.52 0.82 9.15
N GLY A 129 8.07 1.53 8.18
CA GLY A 129 8.07 1.13 6.77
C GLY A 129 6.90 1.69 5.94
N CYS A 130 5.96 2.43 6.55
CA CYS A 130 4.87 3.11 5.87
C CYS A 130 5.04 4.64 5.76
N GLU A 131 6.24 5.17 5.98
CA GLU A 131 6.52 6.61 5.99
C GLU A 131 6.25 7.28 4.63
N GLY A 132 6.42 6.53 3.52
CA GLY A 132 6.15 6.97 2.16
C GLY A 132 4.69 6.87 1.71
N LEU A 133 3.80 6.28 2.52
CA LEU A 133 2.43 5.95 2.12
C LEU A 133 1.62 7.17 1.64
N ARG A 134 1.87 8.35 2.21
CA ARG A 134 1.17 9.59 1.82
C ARG A 134 1.37 9.93 0.34
N LYS A 135 2.52 9.58 -0.25
CA LYS A 135 2.81 9.80 -1.68
C LYS A 135 2.06 8.83 -2.60
N ILE A 136 1.54 7.73 -2.05
CA ILE A 136 0.95 6.62 -2.81
C ILE A 136 -0.58 6.61 -2.66
N ALA A 137 -1.09 6.88 -1.46
CA ALA A 137 -2.49 6.62 -1.10
C ALA A 137 -3.27 7.84 -0.58
N GLN A 138 -2.64 9.01 -0.44
CA GLN A 138 -3.35 10.24 -0.10
C GLN A 138 -3.36 11.18 -1.30
N PRO A 139 -4.53 11.63 -1.78
CA PRO A 139 -4.58 12.82 -2.61
C PRO A 139 -4.00 14.00 -1.81
N GLU A 140 -3.22 14.87 -2.45
CA GLU A 140 -2.91 16.17 -1.87
C GLU A 140 -4.25 16.91 -1.72
N ILE A 141 -4.71 17.05 -0.49
CA ILE A 141 -5.82 17.95 -0.19
C ILE A 141 -5.23 19.37 -0.32
N PRO A 142 -5.73 20.21 -1.24
CA PRO A 142 -5.26 21.59 -1.40
C PRO A 142 -5.47 22.42 -0.13
#